data_AF-A0A7C5D2G0-F1
#
_entry.id   AF-A0A7C5D2G0-F1
#
_cell.length_a   1.000
_cell.length_b   1.000
_cell.length_c   1.000
_cell.angle_alpha   90.00
_cell.angle_beta   90.00
_cell.angle_gamma   90.00
#
_symmetry.space_group_name_H-M   'P 1'
#
loop_
_entity.id
_entity.type
_entity.pdbx_description
1 polymer ?
#
loop_
_entity_poly.entity_id
_entity_poly.type
_entity_poly.pdbx_seq_one_letter_code
_entity_poly.pdbx_strand_id
1 'polypeptide(L)'
;RKHIGQAQGDAQRQAAIPRTLPELTAISISNEVLKFQRDLLLLCGGGAKNSFLVERIKVMMPNTEVVIAANADSLEAMAFAWLAYKRIHREPVDLKDVTGAGENSVLGGLYE
;
A
#
# COMPACT_ATOMS: atom_id res chain seq x y z
N ARG A 1 -23.69 17.97 50.20
CA ARG A 1 -22.55 18.72 49.62
C ARG A 1 -21.48 17.69 49.27
N LYS A 2 -21.57 17.00 48.12
CA LYS A 2 -21.03 17.35 46.78
C LYS A 2 -19.50 17.63 46.79
N HIS A 3 -18.78 16.82 46.00
CA HIS A 3 -17.52 17.12 45.27
C HIS A 3 -16.23 17.15 46.15
N ILE A 4 -15.05 16.58 45.83
CA ILE A 4 -14.34 16.18 44.58
C ILE A 4 -13.25 15.15 44.95
N GLY A 5 -13.00 14.18 44.06
CA GLY A 5 -11.87 13.22 44.15
C GLY A 5 -11.81 12.33 42.90
N GLN A 6 -11.66 12.98 41.74
CA GLN A 6 -11.63 12.42 40.37
C GLN A 6 -10.61 11.26 40.25
N ALA A 7 -11.03 10.07 39.83
CA ALA A 7 -11.06 9.65 38.43
C ALA A 7 -9.68 9.75 37.74
N GLN A 8 -8.73 8.92 38.17
CA GLN A 8 -7.53 8.57 37.42
C GLN A 8 -7.50 7.05 37.27
N GLY A 9 -7.81 6.53 36.08
CA GLY A 9 -7.74 5.09 35.82
C GLY A 9 -8.13 4.65 34.41
N ASP A 10 -9.03 5.36 33.74
CA ASP A 10 -9.72 4.80 32.56
C ASP A 10 -9.47 5.56 31.24
N ALA A 11 -8.25 6.03 31.00
CA ALA A 11 -7.91 6.75 29.76
C ALA A 11 -6.85 6.08 28.87
N GLN A 12 -6.41 4.85 29.17
CA GLN A 12 -5.29 4.24 28.43
C GLN A 12 -5.50 2.78 28.05
N ARG A 13 -6.66 2.49 27.46
CA ARG A 13 -6.80 1.36 26.54
C ARG A 13 -7.25 1.89 25.18
N GLN A 14 -6.42 2.67 24.49
CA GLN A 14 -6.46 2.58 23.03
C GLN A 14 -6.25 1.10 22.72
N ALA A 15 -7.27 0.46 22.15
CA ALA A 15 -7.26 -0.96 21.85
C ALA A 15 -5.94 -1.33 21.17
N ALA A 16 -5.12 -2.14 21.83
CA ALA A 16 -3.87 -2.62 21.25
C ALA A 16 -4.25 -3.34 19.95
N ILE A 17 -3.85 -2.78 18.79
CA ILE A 17 -4.16 -3.36 17.49
C ILE A 17 -3.58 -4.78 17.48
N PRO A 18 -4.40 -5.82 17.22
CA PRO A 18 -3.90 -7.18 17.15
C PRO A 18 -2.75 -7.28 16.14
N ARG A 19 -1.54 -7.62 16.61
CA ARG A 19 -0.32 -7.65 15.78
C ARG A 19 -0.32 -8.76 14.73
N THR A 20 -1.17 -9.77 14.89
CA THR A 20 -1.22 -10.95 14.02
C THR A 20 -1.58 -10.64 12.57
N LEU A 21 -2.53 -9.73 12.33
CA LEU A 21 -2.95 -9.39 10.96
C LEU A 21 -1.87 -8.58 10.22
N PRO A 22 -1.31 -7.49 10.80
CA PRO A 22 -0.18 -6.81 10.17
C PRO A 22 1.03 -7.73 9.93
N GLU A 23 1.29 -8.67 10.84
CA GLU A 23 2.36 -9.67 10.66
C GLU A 23 2.09 -10.58 9.47
N LEU A 24 0.87 -11.12 9.36
CA LEU A 24 0.46 -11.93 8.21
C LEU A 24 0.62 -11.15 6.90
N THR A 25 0.23 -9.88 6.88
CA THR A 25 0.43 -9.00 5.72
C THR A 25 1.90 -8.82 5.38
N ALA A 26 2.76 -8.55 6.37
CA ALA A 26 4.20 -8.40 6.17
C ALA A 26 4.83 -9.67 5.58
N ILE A 27 4.48 -10.85 6.12
CA ILE A 27 4.97 -12.15 5.66
C ILE A 27 4.52 -12.40 4.21
N SER A 28 3.24 -12.17 3.93
CA SER A 28 2.66 -12.42 2.59
C SER A 28 3.33 -11.56 1.52
N ILE A 29 3.52 -10.28 1.80
CA ILE A 29 4.20 -9.35 0.88
C ILE A 29 5.67 -9.77 0.69
N SER A 30 6.40 -9.99 1.78
CA SER A 30 7.83 -10.31 1.72
C SER A 30 8.09 -11.60 0.94
N ASN A 31 7.29 -12.65 1.18
CA ASN A 31 7.40 -13.92 0.48
C ASN A 31 7.22 -13.80 -1.03
N GLU A 32 6.32 -12.93 -1.50
CA GLU A 32 6.11 -12.74 -2.94
C GLU A 32 7.20 -11.88 -3.56
N VAL A 33 7.55 -10.74 -2.94
CA VAL A 33 8.53 -9.80 -3.48
C VAL A 33 9.92 -10.43 -3.59
N LEU A 34 10.32 -11.27 -2.62
CA LEU A 34 11.63 -11.93 -2.62
C LEU A 34 11.84 -12.86 -3.83
N LYS A 35 10.77 -13.36 -4.47
CA LYS A 35 10.89 -14.16 -5.70
C LYS A 35 11.46 -13.38 -6.88
N PHE A 36 11.29 -12.07 -6.88
CA PHE A 36 11.77 -11.20 -7.96
C PHE A 36 13.23 -10.76 -7.76
N GLN A 37 13.81 -10.90 -6.57
CA GLN A 37 15.20 -10.46 -6.28
C GLN A 37 15.44 -9.00 -6.72
N ARG A 38 14.71 -8.06 -6.12
CA ARG A 38 14.88 -6.62 -6.38
C ARG A 38 15.62 -5.94 -5.23
N ASP A 39 16.45 -4.96 -5.58
CA ASP A 39 17.23 -4.19 -4.61
C ASP A 39 16.43 -3.08 -3.93
N LEU A 40 15.33 -2.63 -4.55
CA LEU A 40 14.49 -1.54 -4.06
C LEU A 40 13.01 -1.93 -4.05
N LEU A 41 12.36 -1.71 -2.91
CA LEU A 41 10.91 -1.82 -2.71
C LEU A 41 10.34 -0.44 -2.35
N LEU A 42 9.46 0.07 -3.21
CA LEU A 42 8.74 1.32 -2.97
C LEU A 42 7.35 1.03 -2.40
N LEU A 43 7.07 1.54 -1.21
CA LEU A 43 5.77 1.44 -0.55
C LEU A 43 4.90 2.66 -0.90
N CYS A 44 3.64 2.40 -1.21
CA CYS A 44 2.61 3.41 -1.45
C CYS A 44 1.31 3.07 -0.73
N GLY A 45 0.33 3.99 -0.77
CA GLY A 45 -0.98 3.82 -0.14
C GLY A 45 -0.98 3.89 1.39
N GLY A 46 -2.15 3.72 1.99
CA GLY A 46 -2.35 3.88 3.44
C GLY A 46 -1.53 2.91 4.29
N GLY A 47 -1.18 1.73 3.77
CA GLY A 47 -0.34 0.75 4.47
C GLY A 47 1.07 1.25 4.77
N ALA A 48 1.61 2.15 3.94
CA ALA A 48 2.94 2.74 4.15
C ALA A 48 3.01 3.62 5.40
N LYS A 49 1.87 4.09 5.93
CA LYS A 49 1.79 4.89 7.16
C LYS A 49 1.81 4.03 8.43
N ASN A 50 1.69 2.70 8.31
CA ASN A 50 1.76 1.79 9.44
C ASN A 50 3.22 1.45 9.73
N SER A 51 3.84 2.16 10.68
CA SER A 51 5.25 1.98 11.05
C SER A 51 5.58 0.54 11.43
N PHE A 52 4.71 -0.14 12.19
CA PHE A 52 4.91 -1.53 12.57
C PHE A 52 4.97 -2.44 11.33
N LEU A 53 4.03 -2.32 10.39
CA LEU A 53 4.05 -3.09 9.14
C LEU A 53 5.34 -2.86 8.33
N VAL A 54 5.74 -1.60 8.17
CA VAL A 54 6.95 -1.22 7.44
C VAL A 54 8.21 -1.80 8.09
N GLU A 55 8.32 -1.73 9.42
CA GLU A 55 9.42 -2.32 10.18
C GLU A 55 9.49 -3.83 9.99
N ARG A 56 8.35 -4.54 10.03
CA ARG A 56 8.31 -5.99 9.81
C ARG A 56 8.78 -6.37 8.41
N ILE A 57 8.36 -5.64 7.38
CA ILE A 57 8.81 -5.87 6.00
C ILE A 57 10.34 -5.66 5.90
N LYS A 58 10.88 -4.58 6.49
CA LYS A 58 12.33 -4.31 6.50
C LYS A 58 13.12 -5.44 7.16
N VAL A 59 12.63 -5.98 8.28
CA VAL A 59 13.29 -7.10 8.98
C VAL A 59 13.30 -8.37 8.12
N MET A 60 12.23 -8.64 7.37
CA MET A 60 12.11 -9.82 6.52
C MET A 60 12.89 -9.72 5.21
N MET A 61 13.23 -8.50 4.78
CA MET A 61 13.92 -8.22 3.52
C MET A 61 15.22 -7.43 3.75
N PRO A 62 16.21 -7.99 4.48
CA PRO A 62 17.41 -7.24 4.89
C PRO A 62 18.29 -6.78 3.73
N ASN A 63 18.17 -7.39 2.56
CA ASN A 63 18.96 -7.07 1.36
C ASN A 63 18.20 -6.19 0.35
N THR A 64 16.99 -5.73 0.68
CA THR A 64 16.20 -4.86 -0.17
C THR A 64 15.99 -3.53 0.54
N GLU A 65 16.30 -2.43 -0.13
CA GLU A 65 16.01 -1.09 0.35
C GLU A 65 14.50 -0.87 0.33
N VAL A 66 13.89 -0.59 1.49
CA VAL A 66 12.45 -0.34 1.60
C VAL A 66 12.20 1.14 1.87
N VAL A 67 11.60 1.83 0.91
CA VAL A 67 11.38 3.29 0.91
C VAL A 67 9.90 3.60 0.68
N ILE A 68 9.39 4.68 1.27
CA ILE A 68 8.03 5.18 0.98
C ILE A 68 8.12 6.13 -0.22
N ALA A 69 7.29 5.92 -1.23
CA ALA A 69 7.25 6.77 -2.42
C ALA A 69 6.83 8.22 -2.07
N ALA A 70 7.44 9.22 -2.72
CA ALA A 70 7.21 10.64 -2.40
C ALA A 70 5.74 11.09 -2.56
N ASN A 71 5.00 10.47 -3.46
CA ASN A 71 3.59 10.71 -3.76
C ASN A 71 2.70 9.52 -3.38
N ALA A 72 3.09 8.76 -2.34
CA ALA A 72 2.47 7.50 -1.93
C ALA A 72 0.92 7.55 -1.82
N ASP A 73 0.35 8.65 -1.35
CA ASP A 73 -1.11 8.80 -1.17
C ASP A 73 -1.86 9.10 -2.47
N SER A 74 -1.20 9.74 -3.45
CA SER A 74 -1.84 10.19 -4.69
C SER A 74 -1.50 9.30 -5.89
N LEU A 75 -0.68 8.27 -5.69
CA LEU A 75 -0.18 7.41 -6.76
C LEU A 75 -1.33 6.72 -7.53
N GLU A 76 -2.38 6.28 -6.83
CA GLU A 76 -3.57 5.69 -7.46
C GLU A 76 -4.33 6.71 -8.32
N ALA A 77 -4.53 7.94 -7.82
CA ALA A 77 -5.20 9.00 -8.58
C ALA A 77 -4.38 9.41 -9.82
N MET A 78 -3.05 9.48 -9.68
CA MET A 78 -2.14 9.74 -10.79
C MET A 78 -2.17 8.60 -11.82
N ALA A 79 -2.27 7.35 -11.38
CA ALA A 79 -2.42 6.20 -12.27
C ALA A 79 -3.71 6.28 -13.09
N PHE A 80 -4.85 6.67 -12.48
CA PHE A 80 -6.09 6.90 -13.22
C PHE A 80 -6.00 8.06 -14.21
N ALA A 81 -5.38 9.18 -13.81
CA ALA A 81 -5.15 10.30 -14.72
C ALA A 81 -4.27 9.88 -15.92
N TRP A 82 -3.24 9.06 -15.67
CA TRP A 82 -2.41 8.49 -16.72
C TRP A 82 -3.20 7.54 -17.63
N LEU A 83 -4.06 6.66 -17.07
CA LEU A 83 -4.94 5.81 -17.88
C LEU A 83 -5.90 6.62 -18.75
N ALA A 84 -6.44 7.73 -18.24
CA ALA A 84 -7.28 8.64 -19.02
C ALA A 84 -6.49 9.30 -20.17
N TYR A 85 -5.25 9.72 -19.91
CA TYR A 85 -4.34 10.21 -20.95
C TYR A 85 -4.12 9.15 -22.04
N LYS A 86 -3.81 7.90 -21.66
CA LYS A 86 -3.64 6.78 -22.61
C LYS A 86 -4.89 6.55 -23.43
N ARG A 87 -6.09 6.67 -22.84
CA ARG A 87 -7.37 6.55 -23.54
C ARG A 87 -7.57 7.65 -24.60
N ILE A 88 -7.32 8.91 -24.24
CA ILE A 88 -7.46 10.06 -25.15
C ILE A 88 -6.53 9.91 -26.36
N HIS A 89 -5.30 9.45 -26.11
CA HIS A 89 -4.28 9.23 -27.15
C HIS A 89 -4.43 7.87 -27.86
N ARG A 90 -5.41 7.06 -27.47
CA ARG A 90 -5.67 5.70 -28.00
C ARG A 90 -4.45 4.78 -27.92
N GLU A 91 -3.63 4.96 -26.89
CA GLU A 91 -2.44 4.17 -26.67
C GLU A 91 -2.78 2.91 -25.84
N PRO A 92 -2.42 1.70 -26.31
CA PRO A 92 -2.59 0.48 -25.53
C PRO A 92 -1.79 0.52 -24.21
N VAL A 93 -2.31 -0.19 -23.21
CA VAL A 93 -1.64 -0.44 -21.94
C VAL A 93 -1.22 -1.91 -21.90
N ASP A 94 -0.09 -2.20 -21.27
CA ASP A 94 0.39 -3.57 -21.09
C ASP A 94 -0.47 -4.30 -20.06
N LEU A 95 -1.40 -5.12 -20.55
CA LEU A 95 -2.38 -5.85 -19.73
C LEU A 95 -2.04 -7.33 -19.64
N LYS A 96 -1.47 -7.91 -20.70
CA LYS A 96 -1.24 -9.34 -20.80
C LYS A 96 -0.45 -9.90 -19.62
N ASP A 97 0.63 -9.21 -19.25
CA ASP A 97 1.57 -9.67 -18.23
C ASP A 97 1.04 -9.51 -16.79
N VAL A 98 -0.01 -8.69 -16.60
CA VAL A 98 -0.50 -8.29 -15.27
C VAL A 98 -1.93 -8.77 -14.98
N THR A 99 -2.78 -8.87 -15.99
CA THR A 99 -4.21 -9.24 -15.83
C THR A 99 -4.56 -10.60 -16.43
N GLY A 100 -3.66 -11.18 -17.24
CA GLY A 100 -3.94 -12.40 -18.01
C GLY A 100 -4.82 -12.17 -19.25
N ALA A 101 -4.99 -10.92 -19.68
CA ALA A 101 -5.70 -10.61 -20.93
C ALA A 101 -5.02 -11.25 -22.15
N GLY A 102 -5.80 -11.61 -23.18
CA GLY A 102 -5.26 -12.21 -24.41
C GLY A 102 -4.34 -11.27 -25.21
N GLU A 103 -4.57 -9.96 -25.09
CA GLU A 103 -3.83 -8.91 -25.77
C GLU A 103 -3.77 -7.63 -24.93
N ASN A 104 -2.82 -6.76 -25.26
CA ASN A 104 -2.75 -5.39 -24.74
C ASN A 104 -3.83 -4.54 -25.43
N SER A 105 -4.52 -3.70 -24.67
CA SER A 105 -5.66 -2.96 -25.20
C SER A 105 -5.77 -1.55 -24.62
N VAL A 106 -6.57 -0.72 -25.29
CA VAL A 106 -6.90 0.63 -24.82
C VAL A 106 -8.00 0.50 -23.76
N LEU A 107 -7.74 0.98 -22.55
CA LEU A 107 -8.68 0.92 -21.43
C LEU A 107 -9.61 2.13 -21.35
N GLY A 108 -10.82 1.94 -20.81
CA GLY A 108 -11.74 3.01 -20.43
C GLY A 108 -12.73 3.47 -21.52
N GLY A 109 -13.73 4.26 -21.12
CA GLY A 109 -14.75 4.87 -21.98
C GLY A 109 -14.64 6.39 -21.99
N LEU A 110 -15.05 7.02 -23.11
CA LEU A 110 -15.29 8.46 -23.17
C LEU A 110 -16.80 8.68 -23.03
N TYR A 111 -17.18 9.53 -22.08
CA TYR A 111 -18.56 9.87 -21.78
C TYR A 111 -18.68 11.38 -21.90
N GLU A 112 -19.63 11.84 -22.70
CA GLU A 112 -19.89 13.25 -23.03
C GLU A 112 -21.25 13.70 -22.48
#